data_AF-A0A2A4VLQ2-F1
#
_entry.id   AF-A0A2A4VLQ2-F1
#
_cell.length_a   1.000
_cell.length_b   1.000
_cell.length_c   1.000
_cell.angle_alpha   90.00
_cell.angle_beta   90.00
_cell.angle_gamma   90.00
#
_symmetry.space_group_name_H-M   'P 1'
#
loop_
_entity.id
_entity.type
_entity.pdbx_description
1 polymer ?
#
loop_
_entity_poly.entity_id
_entity_poly.type
_entity_poly.pdbx_seq_one_letter_code
_entity_poly.pdbx_strand_id
1 'polypeptide(L)'
;MESLQARLPMSNYRLSPLAEEDLFKIMSTTIESWGRTQAKVYAQTIDAALLKLAQYPDFGRERNDIYNGARSFPVEKHIVCF
;
A
#
# COMPACT_ATOMS: atom_id res chain seq x y z
N MET A 1 7.67 29.99 -14.46
CA MET A 1 6.93 28.91 -15.16
C MET A 1 6.59 27.86 -14.12
N GLU A 2 5.48 28.04 -13.41
CA GLU A 2 4.96 27.04 -12.47
C GLU A 2 4.31 25.92 -13.29
N SER A 3 4.91 24.74 -13.24
CA SER A 3 4.36 23.53 -13.86
C SER A 3 3.09 23.13 -13.12
N LEU A 4 1.96 23.27 -13.82
CA LEU A 4 0.65 22.77 -13.42
C LEU A 4 0.69 21.22 -13.41
N GLN A 5 1.19 20.62 -12.34
CA GLN A 5 0.94 19.21 -12.06
C GLN A 5 -0.55 19.11 -11.70
N ALA A 6 -1.36 18.63 -12.64
CA ALA A 6 -2.77 18.35 -12.41
C ALA A 6 -2.90 17.51 -11.13
N ARG A 7 -3.51 18.09 -10.09
CA ARG A 7 -3.88 17.37 -8.87
C ARG A 7 -4.99 16.40 -9.26
N LEU A 8 -4.63 15.15 -9.53
CA LEU A 8 -5.58 14.04 -9.51
C LEU A 8 -6.33 14.11 -8.16
N PRO A 9 -7.65 13.86 -8.11
CA PRO A 9 -8.37 13.80 -6.84
C PRO A 9 -7.63 12.81 -5.95
N MET A 10 -7.21 13.26 -4.76
CA MET A 10 -6.53 12.40 -3.81
C MET A 10 -7.53 11.32 -3.38
N SER A 11 -7.43 10.15 -4.00
CA SER A 11 -8.15 8.96 -3.56
C SER A 11 -7.64 8.63 -2.17
N ASN A 12 -8.39 9.06 -1.16
CA ASN A 12 -8.05 8.86 0.24
C ASN A 12 -8.38 7.41 0.64
N TYR A 13 -7.38 6.70 1.14
CA TYR A 13 -7.59 5.47 1.91
C TYR A 13 -7.41 5.75 3.40
N ARG A 14 -7.87 4.82 4.23
CA ARG A 14 -7.58 4.77 5.65
C ARG A 14 -6.92 3.45 5.96
N LEU A 15 -5.91 3.49 6.84
CA LEU A 15 -5.30 2.28 7.36
C LEU A 15 -6.06 1.87 8.62
N SER A 16 -6.28 0.57 8.79
CA SER A 16 -6.68 0.05 10.09
C SER A 16 -5.50 0.13 11.05
N PRO A 17 -5.73 0.14 12.37
CA PRO A 17 -4.63 0.11 13.34
C PRO A 17 -3.67 -1.07 13.12
N LEU A 18 -4.18 -2.23 12.71
CA LEU A 18 -3.37 -3.41 12.39
C LEU A 18 -2.50 -3.16 11.14
N ALA A 19 -3.05 -2.53 10.10
CA ALA A 19 -2.29 -2.21 8.90
C ALA A 19 -1.17 -1.17 9.18
N GLU A 20 -1.40 -0.21 10.08
CA GLU A 20 -0.35 0.73 10.52
C GLU A 20 0.78 0.00 11.26
N GLU A 21 0.43 -0.92 12.16
CA GLU A 21 1.41 -1.75 12.88
C GLU A 21 2.21 -2.65 11.92
N ASP A 22 1.54 -3.24 10.94
CA ASP A 22 2.17 -4.06 9.91
C ASP A 22 3.17 -3.23 9.09
N LEU A 23 2.78 -2.03 8.63
CA LEU A 23 3.70 -1.14 7.91
C LEU A 23 4.91 -0.77 8.76
N PHE A 24 4.73 -0.47 10.04
CA PHE A 24 5.83 -0.18 10.96
C PHE A 24 6.80 -1.36 11.06
N LYS A 25 6.29 -2.57 11.24
CA LYS A 25 7.10 -3.80 11.30
C LYS A 25 7.83 -4.06 9.98
N ILE A 26 7.14 -3.93 8.85
CA ILE A 26 7.74 -4.12 7.53
C ILE A 26 8.88 -3.12 7.33
N MET A 27 8.68 -1.84 7.66
CA MET A 27 9.73 -0.83 7.53
C MET A 27 10.92 -1.11 8.44
N SER A 28 10.66 -1.42 9.72
CA SER A 28 11.72 -1.67 10.70
C SER A 28 12.57 -2.87 10.30
N THR A 29 11.94 -3.99 9.97
CA THR A 29 12.63 -5.22 9.51
C THR A 29 13.36 -5.01 8.18
N THR A 30 12.82 -4.19 7.28
CA THR A 30 13.48 -3.87 5.99
C THR A 30 14.74 -3.02 6.22
N ILE A 31 14.70 -2.06 7.15
CA ILE A 31 15.86 -1.26 7.52
C ILE A 31 16.94 -2.15 8.14
N GLU A 32 16.56 -3.03 9.07
CA GLU A 32 17.50 -3.93 9.76
C GLU A 32 18.17 -4.91 8.79
N SER A 33 17.40 -5.43 7.82
CA SER A 33 17.88 -6.48 6.91
C SER A 33 18.64 -5.93 5.70
N TRP A 34 18.22 -4.79 5.15
CA TRP A 34 18.72 -4.27 3.86
C TRP A 34 19.06 -2.78 3.85
N GLY A 35 18.93 -2.09 4.98
CA GLY A 35 19.28 -0.69 5.14
C GLY A 35 18.21 0.30 4.67
N ARG A 36 18.44 1.57 5.02
CA ARG A 36 17.47 2.67 4.84
C ARG A 36 17.11 2.96 3.38
N THR A 37 18.06 2.79 2.46
CA THR A 37 17.80 3.02 1.03
C THR A 37 16.78 2.02 0.50
N GLN A 38 16.94 0.74 0.83
CA GLN A 38 15.99 -0.29 0.43
C GLN A 38 14.63 -0.08 1.10
N ALA A 39 14.61 0.27 2.39
CA ALA A 39 13.37 0.58 3.09
C ALA A 39 12.60 1.75 2.45
N LYS A 40 13.30 2.80 2.01
CA LYS A 40 12.68 3.94 1.32
C LYS A 40 12.05 3.52 0.00
N VAL A 41 12.78 2.76 -0.83
CA VAL A 41 12.23 2.23 -2.09
C VAL A 41 10.99 1.39 -1.80
N TYR A 42 11.06 0.53 -0.77
CA TYR A 42 9.95 -0.36 -0.47
C TYR A 42 8.72 0.36 0.07
N ALA A 43 8.90 1.39 0.90
CA ALA A 43 7.83 2.28 1.34
C ALA A 43 7.12 2.95 0.16
N GLN A 44 7.89 3.45 -0.82
CA GLN A 44 7.34 4.10 -2.02
C GLN A 44 6.57 3.11 -2.89
N THR A 45 7.02 1.86 -3.00
CA THR A 45 6.29 0.80 -3.73
C THR A 45 4.96 0.49 -3.07
N ILE A 46 4.92 0.40 -1.74
CA ILE A 46 3.67 0.15 -0.99
C ILE A 46 2.72 1.35 -1.11
N ASP A 47 3.21 2.57 -0.94
CA ASP A 47 2.41 3.80 -1.07
C ASP A 47 1.76 3.92 -2.46
N ALA A 48 2.54 3.69 -3.52
CA ALA A 48 2.01 3.70 -4.89
C ALA A 48 0.94 2.63 -5.11
N ALA A 49 1.09 1.44 -4.51
CA ALA A 49 0.08 0.40 -4.57
C ALA A 49 -1.20 0.81 -3.82
N LEU A 50 -1.10 1.37 -2.62
CA LEU A 50 -2.26 1.82 -1.84
C LEU A 50 -3.03 2.92 -2.56
N LEU A 51 -2.34 3.91 -3.13
CA LEU A 51 -2.97 4.96 -3.93
C LEU A 51 -3.70 4.40 -5.17
N LYS A 52 -3.11 3.40 -5.84
CA LYS A 52 -3.74 2.72 -6.96
C LYS A 52 -5.01 1.98 -6.53
N LEU A 53 -4.98 1.26 -5.42
CA LEU A 53 -6.15 0.54 -4.90
C LEU A 53 -7.25 1.50 -4.43
N ALA A 54 -6.88 2.64 -3.86
CA ALA A 54 -7.83 3.70 -3.53
C ALA A 54 -8.49 4.32 -4.77
N GLN A 55 -7.76 4.40 -5.89
CA GLN A 55 -8.29 4.87 -7.18
C GLN A 55 -9.14 3.81 -7.89
N TYR A 56 -8.78 2.53 -7.78
CA TYR A 56 -9.43 1.40 -8.44
C TYR A 56 -9.72 0.25 -7.44
N PRO A 57 -10.79 0.37 -6.62
CA PRO A 57 -11.11 -0.62 -5.58
C PRO A 57 -11.34 -2.04 -6.12
N ASP A 58 -11.82 -2.18 -7.36
CA ASP A 58 -12.07 -3.48 -7.98
C ASP A 58 -10.81 -4.15 -8.56
N PHE A 59 -9.64 -3.51 -8.45
CA PHE A 59 -8.37 -4.04 -9.00
C PHE A 59 -7.81 -5.23 -8.23
N GLY A 60 -8.25 -5.42 -6.97
CA GLY A 60 -7.83 -6.55 -6.14
C GLY A 60 -8.55 -7.86 -6.50
N ARG A 61 -7.89 -8.98 -6.24
CA ARG A 61 -8.50 -10.31 -6.31
C ARG A 61 -9.52 -10.46 -5.20
N GLU A 62 -10.73 -10.89 -5.54
CA GLU A 62 -11.77 -11.22 -4.56
C GLU A 62 -11.34 -12.37 -3.66
N ARG A 63 -11.60 -12.21 -2.36
CA ARG A 63 -11.27 -13.13 -1.28
C ARG A 63 -12.48 -13.41 -0.39
N ASN A 64 -13.61 -13.72 -1.03
CA ASN A 64 -14.83 -14.11 -0.32
C ASN A 64 -14.64 -15.38 0.54
N ASP A 65 -13.53 -16.11 0.37
CA ASP A 65 -13.05 -17.19 1.25
C ASP A 65 -12.63 -16.71 2.65
N ILE A 66 -12.31 -15.42 2.83
CA ILE A 66 -11.92 -14.81 4.11
C ILE A 66 -13.14 -14.16 4.77
N TYR A 67 -13.77 -13.20 4.07
CA TYR A 67 -15.06 -12.61 4.44
C TYR A 67 -15.71 -11.98 3.20
N ASN A 68 -17.03 -11.77 3.25
CA ASN A 68 -17.77 -11.20 2.13
C ASN A 68 -17.29 -9.78 1.79
N GLY A 69 -16.85 -9.58 0.54
CA GLY A 69 -16.33 -8.30 0.07
C GLY A 69 -14.84 -8.08 0.31
N ALA A 70 -14.12 -9.05 0.89
CA ALA A 70 -12.67 -8.96 1.02
C ALA A 70 -12.00 -8.98 -0.36
N ARG A 71 -10.97 -8.16 -0.53
CA ARG A 71 -10.07 -8.16 -1.68
C ARG A 71 -8.63 -8.22 -1.22
N SER A 72 -7.75 -8.64 -2.14
CA SER A 72 -6.32 -8.69 -1.90
C SER A 72 -5.51 -8.29 -3.12
N PHE A 73 -4.34 -7.69 -2.89
CA PHE A 73 -3.43 -7.29 -3.94
C PHE A 73 -1.97 -7.55 -3.53
N PRO A 74 -1.17 -8.29 -4.33
CA PRO A 74 0.23 -8.53 -4.01
C PRO A 74 1.09 -7.29 -4.26
N VAL A 75 1.99 -6.99 -3.33
CA VAL A 75 2.98 -5.91 -3.42
C VAL A 75 4.35 -6.46 -3.01
N GLU A 76 5.14 -6.83 -4.01
CA GLU A 76 6.43 -7.52 -3.84
C GLU A 76 6.32 -8.76 -2.93
N LYS A 77 6.80 -8.65 -1.68
CA LYS A 77 6.83 -9.73 -0.68
C LYS A 77 5.61 -9.76 0.24
N HIS A 78 4.70 -8.79 0.14
CA HIS A 78 3.54 -8.66 1.03
C HIS A 78 2.23 -8.65 0.23
N ILE A 79 1.11 -8.81 0.92
CA ILE A 79 -0.23 -8.76 0.34
C ILE A 79 -1.01 -7.69 1.10
N VAL A 80 -1.58 -6.74 0.37
CA VAL A 80 -2.53 -5.76 0.92
C VAL A 80 -3.92 -6.40 0.90
N CYS A 81 -4.58 -6.44 2.06
CA CYS A 81 -5.97 -6.89 2.20
C CYS A 81 -6.86 -5.66 2.46
N PHE A 82 -7.97 -5.56 1.76
CA PHE A 82 -8.88 -4.40 1.82
C PHE A 82 -10.31 -4.76 1.42
#